data_AF-A0A0S2EQJ6-F1
#
_entry.id   AF-A0A0S2EQJ6-F1
#
_cell.length_a   1.000
_cell.length_b   1.000
_cell.length_c   1.000
_cell.angle_alpha   90.00
_cell.angle_beta   90.00
_cell.angle_gamma   90.00
#
_symmetry.space_group_name_H-M   'P 1'
#
loop_
_entity.id
_entity.type
_entity.pdbx_description
1 polymer ?
#
loop_
_entity_poly.entity_id
_entity_poly.type
_entity_poly.pdbx_seq_one_letter_code
_entity_poly.pdbx_strand_id
1 'polypeptide(L)'
;MKTPALIFDWDGECLRPAAPYMAKLADRHLTIGERYRMSAEEERSIASHNHYFAALHEAWVNLPEGMARDFPSAEHLRHYALIATGYCDSQTITCASKAEAVRIAAFMEPIDPFSVVTAREATVTRFVARSQSMKAMGKQEFQQSKDRVLDFVAQMIDTDAKSLTQVRAA
;
A
#
# COMPACT_ATOMS: atom_id res chain seq x y z
N MET A 1 -20.87 16.29 -16.51
CA MET A 1 -20.77 15.27 -15.42
C MET A 1 -19.83 14.19 -15.91
N LYS A 2 -18.84 13.78 -15.10
CA LYS A 2 -17.90 12.71 -15.49
C LYS A 2 -18.64 11.37 -15.44
N THR A 3 -18.62 10.60 -16.53
CA THR A 3 -19.18 9.25 -16.55
C THR A 3 -18.37 8.36 -15.60
N PRO A 4 -19.03 7.66 -14.64
CA PRO A 4 -18.32 6.73 -13.75
C PRO A 4 -17.79 5.53 -14.54
N ALA A 5 -16.81 4.82 -13.99
CA ALA A 5 -16.33 3.57 -14.56
C ALA A 5 -17.49 2.55 -14.62
N LEU A 6 -17.64 1.90 -15.77
CA LEU A 6 -18.64 0.85 -16.00
C LEU A 6 -17.93 -0.49 -16.11
N ILE A 7 -18.42 -1.48 -15.39
CA ILE A 7 -17.84 -2.82 -15.35
C ILE A 7 -18.71 -3.76 -16.18
N PHE A 8 -18.06 -4.47 -17.10
CA PHE A 8 -18.70 -5.43 -17.99
C PHE A 8 -18.00 -6.79 -17.90
N ASP A 9 -18.79 -7.86 -18.01
CA ASP A 9 -18.32 -9.22 -18.21
C ASP A 9 -18.23 -9.51 -19.72
N TRP A 10 -17.14 -10.17 -20.12
CA TRP A 10 -16.95 -10.67 -21.47
C TRP A 10 -17.40 -12.13 -21.54
N ASP A 11 -18.44 -12.42 -22.32
CA ASP A 11 -18.98 -13.78 -22.50
C ASP A 11 -18.44 -14.51 -23.75
N GLY A 12 -17.54 -13.87 -24.50
CA GLY A 12 -17.02 -14.38 -25.78
C GLY A 12 -17.68 -13.77 -27.02
N GLU A 13 -18.84 -13.12 -26.87
CA GLU A 13 -19.58 -12.52 -27.97
C GLU A 13 -19.89 -11.04 -27.72
N CYS A 14 -20.24 -10.68 -26.49
CA CYS A 14 -20.59 -9.32 -26.10
C CYS A 14 -20.15 -8.97 -24.67
N LEU A 15 -20.08 -7.67 -24.41
CA LEU A 15 -19.87 -7.14 -23.07
C LEU A 15 -21.23 -6.94 -22.38
N ARG A 16 -21.46 -7.64 -21.27
CA ARG A 16 -22.69 -7.51 -20.46
C ARG A 16 -22.39 -6.75 -19.18
N PRO A 17 -23.26 -5.83 -18.72
CA PRO A 17 -23.03 -5.17 -17.44
C PRO A 17 -22.88 -6.21 -16.32
N ALA A 18 -21.79 -6.13 -15.54
CA ALA A 18 -21.42 -7.18 -14.59
C ALA A 18 -22.39 -7.35 -13.41
N ALA A 19 -23.30 -6.39 -13.20
CA ALA A 19 -24.31 -6.44 -12.15
C ALA A 19 -25.54 -5.57 -12.49
N PRO A 20 -26.70 -5.79 -11.84
CA PRO A 20 -27.91 -4.98 -12.08
C PRO A 20 -27.73 -3.47 -11.83
N TYR A 21 -26.88 -3.09 -10.88
CA TYR A 21 -26.52 -1.68 -10.66
C TYR A 21 -25.70 -1.09 -11.81
N MET A 22 -24.81 -1.88 -12.42
CA MET A 22 -24.01 -1.46 -13.58
C MET A 22 -24.90 -1.27 -14.81
N ALA A 23 -25.93 -2.10 -14.98
CA ALA A 23 -26.91 -1.92 -16.05
C ALA A 23 -27.63 -0.56 -15.93
N LYS A 24 -28.10 -0.20 -14.73
CA LYS A 24 -28.73 1.11 -14.47
C LYS A 24 -27.79 2.29 -14.71
N LEU A 25 -26.50 2.12 -14.42
CA LEU A 25 -25.50 3.15 -14.72
C LEU A 25 -25.24 3.26 -16.22
N ALA A 26 -25.15 2.14 -16.93
CA ALA A 26 -25.00 2.11 -18.38
C ALA A 26 -26.17 2.81 -19.07
N ASP A 27 -27.41 2.50 -18.69
CA ASP A 27 -28.63 3.15 -19.24
C ASP A 27 -28.64 4.68 -19.03
N ARG A 28 -28.04 5.15 -17.93
CA ARG A 28 -27.96 6.58 -17.61
C ARG A 28 -26.88 7.31 -18.40
N HIS A 29 -25.81 6.61 -18.77
CA HIS A 29 -24.58 7.25 -19.25
C HIS A 29 -24.17 6.85 -20.67
N LEU A 30 -24.76 5.81 -21.25
CA LEU A 30 -24.52 5.34 -22.60
C LEU A 30 -25.78 5.51 -23.46
N THR A 31 -25.58 5.88 -24.72
CA THR A 31 -26.62 6.06 -25.72
C THR A 31 -26.65 4.86 -26.65
N ILE A 32 -27.84 4.30 -26.88
CA ILE A 32 -28.04 3.20 -27.81
C ILE A 32 -27.61 3.62 -29.23
N GLY A 33 -26.76 2.82 -29.86
CA GLY A 33 -26.25 3.06 -31.22
C GLY A 33 -24.98 3.92 -31.30
N GLU A 34 -24.51 4.46 -30.17
CA GLU A 34 -23.28 5.24 -30.11
C GLU A 34 -22.05 4.34 -30.00
N ARG A 35 -20.90 4.78 -30.55
CA ARG A 35 -19.64 4.03 -30.49
C ARG A 35 -18.77 4.57 -29.37
N TYR A 36 -18.43 3.72 -28.41
CA TYR A 36 -17.52 4.05 -27.32
C TYR A 36 -16.14 3.41 -27.56
N ARG A 37 -15.08 4.17 -27.30
CA ARG A 37 -13.72 3.60 -27.23
C ARG A 37 -13.59 2.90 -25.88
N MET A 38 -13.22 1.64 -25.91
CA MET A 38 -13.01 0.82 -24.72
C MET A 38 -11.58 0.29 -24.71
N SER A 39 -11.02 0.17 -23.51
CA SER A 39 -9.75 -0.49 -23.26
C SER A 39 -9.94 -1.39 -22.04
N ALA A 40 -9.36 -2.59 -22.07
CA ALA A 40 -9.29 -3.41 -20.87
C ALA A 40 -8.45 -2.66 -19.83
N GLU A 41 -9.11 -2.17 -18.80
CA GLU A 41 -8.44 -1.56 -17.68
C GLU A 41 -8.06 -2.68 -16.73
N GLU A 42 -6.77 -3.04 -16.71
CA GLU A 42 -6.19 -3.87 -15.66
C GLU A 42 -6.09 -3.08 -14.36
N GLU A 43 -7.21 -2.54 -13.90
CA GLU A 43 -7.30 -1.96 -12.58
C GLU A 43 -6.97 -3.07 -11.58
N ARG A 44 -5.98 -2.82 -10.72
CA ARG A 44 -5.79 -3.65 -9.53
C ARG A 44 -7.15 -3.79 -8.86
N SER A 45 -7.51 -5.00 -8.44
CA SER A 45 -8.78 -5.17 -7.74
C SER A 45 -8.78 -4.27 -6.50
N ILE A 46 -9.72 -3.32 -6.45
CA ILE A 46 -9.96 -2.49 -5.25
C ILE A 46 -10.13 -3.41 -4.03
N ALA A 47 -10.69 -4.61 -4.22
CA ALA A 47 -10.79 -5.61 -3.17
C ALA A 47 -9.41 -6.04 -2.64
N SER A 48 -8.40 -6.25 -3.49
CA SER A 48 -7.04 -6.57 -3.02
C SER A 48 -6.38 -5.40 -2.29
N HIS A 49 -6.66 -4.16 -2.69
CA HIS A 49 -6.15 -2.98 -2.00
C HIS A 49 -6.80 -2.87 -0.61
N ASN A 50 -8.13 -2.96 -0.55
CA ASN A 50 -8.88 -2.91 0.70
C ASN A 50 -8.51 -4.06 1.65
N HIS A 51 -8.30 -5.26 1.10
CA HIS A 51 -7.85 -6.43 1.87
C HIS A 51 -6.49 -6.19 2.52
N TYR A 52 -5.53 -5.63 1.77
CA TYR A 52 -4.20 -5.31 2.31
C TYR A 52 -4.26 -4.35 3.51
N PHE A 53 -5.02 -3.27 3.43
CA PHE A 53 -5.16 -2.34 4.57
C PHE A 53 -5.91 -2.96 5.75
N ALA A 54 -6.89 -3.82 5.49
CA ALA A 54 -7.60 -4.55 6.54
C ALA A 54 -6.66 -5.51 7.28
N ALA A 55 -5.87 -6.31 6.54
CA ALA A 55 -4.90 -7.24 7.13
C ALA A 55 -3.81 -6.53 7.93
N LEU A 56 -3.32 -5.38 7.45
CA LEU A 56 -2.37 -4.54 8.19
C LEU A 56 -2.96 -3.98 9.48
N HIS A 57 -4.22 -3.53 9.44
CA HIS A 57 -4.89 -3.04 10.64
C HIS A 57 -5.05 -4.15 11.67
N GLU A 58 -5.46 -5.33 11.23
CA GLU A 58 -5.59 -6.49 12.10
C GLU A 58 -4.26 -6.89 12.73
N ALA A 59 -3.19 -6.96 11.93
CA ALA A 59 -1.87 -7.27 12.45
C ALA A 59 -1.38 -6.21 13.46
N TRP A 60 -1.66 -4.93 13.20
CA TRP A 60 -1.34 -3.83 14.11
C TRP A 60 -2.05 -3.97 15.46
N VAL A 61 -3.34 -4.35 15.47
CA VAL A 61 -4.11 -4.59 16.70
C VAL A 61 -3.56 -5.78 17.49
N ASN A 62 -2.98 -6.77 16.82
CA ASN A 62 -2.42 -7.97 17.42
C ASN A 62 -0.90 -7.88 17.69
N LEU A 63 -0.29 -6.70 17.58
CA LEU A 63 1.12 -6.53 17.91
C LEU A 63 1.39 -6.84 19.39
N PRO A 64 2.54 -7.45 19.72
CA PRO A 64 2.99 -7.56 21.10
C PRO A 64 3.04 -6.19 21.78
N GLU A 65 2.64 -6.10 23.05
CA GLU A 65 2.55 -4.82 23.79
C GLU A 65 3.84 -3.98 23.73
N GLY A 66 5.00 -4.64 23.71
CA GLY A 66 6.30 -3.97 23.59
C GLY A 66 6.51 -3.25 22.24
N MET A 67 5.98 -3.78 21.15
CA MET A 67 6.08 -3.18 19.80
C MET A 67 4.95 -2.19 19.51
N ALA A 68 3.77 -2.39 20.11
CA ALA A 68 2.62 -1.50 19.91
C ALA A 68 2.94 -0.04 20.26
N ARG A 69 3.88 0.18 21.19
CA ARG A 69 4.36 1.52 21.58
C ARG A 69 5.10 2.25 20.45
N ASP A 70 5.82 1.52 19.61
CA ASP A 70 6.63 2.07 18.52
C ASP A 70 5.79 2.36 17.26
N PHE A 71 4.57 1.82 17.19
CA PHE A 71 3.66 2.00 16.07
C PHE A 71 2.33 2.63 16.52
N PRO A 72 2.23 3.97 16.57
CA PRO A 72 1.02 4.67 16.99
C PRO A 72 -0.22 4.38 16.12
N SER A 73 -0.03 3.91 14.89
CA SER A 73 -1.12 3.51 14.00
C SER A 73 -0.68 2.43 13.02
N ALA A 74 -1.65 1.75 12.39
CA ALA A 74 -1.39 0.79 11.31
C ALA A 74 -0.62 1.41 10.13
N GLU A 75 -0.74 2.73 9.92
CA GLU A 75 0.05 3.45 8.92
C GLU A 75 1.53 3.52 9.29
N HIS A 76 1.88 3.70 10.58
CA HIS A 76 3.27 3.64 11.02
C HIS A 76 3.86 2.25 10.80
N LEU A 77 3.12 1.20 11.17
CA LEU A 77 3.52 -0.18 10.90
C LEU A 77 3.74 -0.43 9.41
N ARG A 78 2.81 0.04 8.56
CA ARG A 78 2.90 -0.09 7.10
C ARG A 78 4.14 0.58 6.53
N HIS A 79 4.40 1.83 6.91
CA HIS A 79 5.57 2.58 6.44
C HIS A 79 6.88 1.91 6.88
N TYR A 80 6.95 1.49 8.14
CA TYR A 80 8.09 0.75 8.65
C TYR A 80 8.34 -0.56 7.90
N ALA A 81 7.28 -1.37 7.71
CA ALA A 81 7.38 -2.63 6.99
C ALA A 81 7.80 -2.44 5.53
N LEU A 82 7.33 -1.38 4.85
CA LEU A 82 7.78 -1.04 3.50
C LEU A 82 9.27 -0.69 3.46
N ILE A 83 9.76 0.07 4.44
CA ILE A 83 11.18 0.40 4.55
C ILE A 83 12.00 -0.87 4.81
N ALA A 84 11.57 -1.70 5.76
CA ALA A 84 12.24 -2.94 6.13
C ALA A 84 12.31 -3.95 4.97
N THR A 85 11.29 -3.98 4.12
CA THR A 85 11.21 -4.88 2.94
C THR A 85 11.84 -4.30 1.67
N GLY A 86 12.44 -3.10 1.75
CA GLY A 86 13.17 -2.47 0.65
C GLY A 86 12.32 -1.63 -0.32
N TYR A 87 11.03 -1.42 -0.04
CA TYR A 87 10.14 -0.54 -0.80
C TYR A 87 10.21 0.90 -0.28
N CYS A 88 11.42 1.47 -0.28
CA CYS A 88 11.67 2.83 0.15
C CYS A 88 12.63 3.57 -0.77
N ASP A 89 12.59 4.90 -0.67
CA ASP A 89 13.61 5.78 -1.22
C ASP A 89 14.50 6.27 -0.08
N SER A 90 15.80 6.39 -0.36
CA SER A 90 16.81 6.78 0.64
C SER A 90 17.54 8.06 0.25
N GLN A 91 17.80 8.91 1.23
CA GLN A 91 18.62 10.11 1.09
C GLN A 91 19.75 10.05 2.12
N THR A 92 21.00 10.15 1.67
CA THR A 92 22.18 10.09 2.53
C THR A 92 22.90 11.44 2.55
N ILE A 93 23.22 11.90 3.75
CA ILE A 93 23.99 13.12 4.01
C ILE A 93 25.30 12.70 4.67
N THR A 94 26.42 13.21 4.15
CA THR A 94 27.75 13.05 4.78
C THR A 94 28.03 14.25 5.67
N CYS A 95 28.44 13.99 6.90
CA CYS A 95 28.75 14.97 7.92
C CYS A 95 30.26 15.03 8.17
N ALA A 96 30.73 16.07 8.84
CA ALA A 96 32.15 16.20 9.20
C ALA A 96 32.55 15.29 10.37
N SER A 97 31.59 14.83 11.18
CA SER A 97 31.86 13.95 12.32
C SER A 97 30.65 13.09 12.70
N LYS A 98 30.91 12.02 13.46
CA LYS A 98 29.87 11.18 14.06
C LYS A 98 28.93 11.96 14.99
N ALA A 99 29.49 12.88 15.78
CA ALA A 99 28.70 13.71 16.69
C ALA A 99 27.73 14.62 15.92
N GLU A 100 28.14 15.12 14.76
CA GLU A 100 27.28 15.92 13.89
C GLU A 100 26.18 15.07 13.24
N ALA A 101 26.51 13.86 12.76
CA ALA A 101 25.53 12.94 12.21
C ALA A 101 24.40 12.61 13.20
N VAL A 102 24.75 12.38 14.48
CA VAL A 102 23.74 12.15 15.54
C VAL A 102 22.82 13.37 15.74
N ARG A 103 23.37 14.59 15.73
CA ARG A 103 22.56 15.81 15.87
C ARG A 103 21.61 16.02 14.69
N ILE A 104 22.10 15.78 13.47
CA ILE A 104 21.28 15.89 12.26
C ILE A 104 20.21 14.82 12.25
N ALA A 105 20.52 13.58 12.63
CA ALA A 105 19.52 12.52 12.73
C ALA A 105 18.39 12.88 13.70
N ALA A 106 18.74 13.35 14.91
CA ALA A 106 17.75 13.79 15.90
C ALA A 106 16.91 14.99 15.43
N PHE A 107 17.46 15.85 14.56
CA PHE A 107 16.72 16.94 13.94
C PHE A 107 15.78 16.46 12.82
N MET A 108 16.19 15.45 12.05
CA MET A 108 15.41 14.91 10.93
C MET A 108 14.26 14.00 11.37
N GLU A 109 14.44 13.26 12.46
CA GLU A 109 13.47 12.30 12.99
C GLU A 109 12.05 12.87 13.20
N PRO A 110 11.84 14.07 13.80
CA PRO A 110 10.51 14.62 13.97
C PRO A 110 9.89 15.24 12.70
N ILE A 111 10.64 15.40 11.60
CA ILE A 111 10.15 16.05 10.37
C ILE A 111 9.11 15.18 9.66
N ASP A 112 9.34 13.87 9.63
CA ASP A 112 8.43 12.90 9.03
C ASP A 112 8.31 11.68 9.95
N PRO A 113 7.17 11.55 10.66
CA PRO A 113 6.95 10.49 11.64
C PRO A 113 6.93 9.09 11.04
N PHE A 114 6.83 8.98 9.70
CA PHE A 114 6.84 7.69 9.00
C PHE A 114 8.19 7.31 8.41
N SER A 115 9.19 8.20 8.52
CA SER A 115 10.53 7.95 8.00
C SER A 115 11.41 7.26 9.02
N VAL A 116 12.32 6.40 8.55
CA VAL A 116 13.35 5.80 9.39
C VAL A 116 14.65 6.55 9.14
N VAL A 117 15.22 7.14 10.19
CA VAL A 117 16.48 7.86 10.11
C VAL A 117 17.56 7.05 10.83
N THR A 118 18.69 6.85 10.16
CA THR A 118 19.82 6.11 10.71
C THR A 118 21.09 6.95 10.64
N ALA A 119 21.83 7.02 11.74
CA ALA A 119 23.17 7.59 11.76
C ALA A 119 24.21 6.47 11.86
N ARG A 120 25.12 6.40 10.90
CA ARG A 120 26.25 5.46 10.90
C ARG A 120 27.52 6.23 10.61
N GLU A 121 28.48 6.16 11.54
CA GLU A 121 29.70 6.97 11.49
C GLU A 121 29.38 8.45 11.23
N ALA A 122 30.01 9.07 10.24
CA ALA A 122 29.76 10.44 9.84
C ALA A 122 28.70 10.56 8.73
N THR A 123 27.74 9.62 8.67
CA THR A 123 26.66 9.66 7.66
C THR A 123 25.29 9.52 8.29
N VAL A 124 24.32 10.25 7.75
CA VAL A 124 22.90 10.14 8.11
C VAL A 124 22.14 9.69 6.89
N THR A 125 21.37 8.61 7.01
CA THR A 125 20.48 8.12 5.95
C THR A 125 19.04 8.15 6.42
N ARG A 126 18.19 8.84 5.66
CA ARG A 126 16.74 8.85 5.85
C ARG A 126 16.09 7.96 4.81
N PHE A 127 15.22 7.07 5.25
CA PHE A 127 14.41 6.18 4.43
C PHE A 127 12.94 6.60 4.47
N VAL A 128 12.31 6.67 3.31
CA VAL A 128 10.89 7.01 3.17
C VAL A 128 10.20 5.92 2.38
N ALA A 129 9.14 5.35 2.93
CA ALA A 129 8.36 4.33 2.22
C ALA A 129 7.80 4.89 0.90
N ARG A 130 7.85 4.07 -0.15
CA ARG A 130 7.24 4.43 -1.44
C ARG A 130 5.73 4.46 -1.34
N SER A 131 5.11 5.41 -2.04
CA SER A 131 3.66 5.49 -2.13
C SER A 131 3.12 4.26 -2.87
N GLN A 132 2.20 3.53 -2.24
CA GLN A 132 1.44 2.43 -2.86
C GLN A 132 0.15 2.92 -3.55
N SER A 133 0.04 4.23 -3.82
CA SER A 133 -1.10 4.79 -4.56
C SER A 133 -1.12 4.30 -6.01
N MET A 134 -2.30 4.30 -6.63
CA MET A 134 -2.48 3.89 -8.03
C MET A 134 -1.55 4.61 -9.01
N LYS A 135 -1.28 5.89 -8.73
CA LYS A 135 -0.47 6.74 -9.59
C LYS A 135 1.03 6.47 -9.41
N ALA A 136 1.43 6.03 -8.22
CA ALA A 136 2.84 5.92 -7.84
C ALA A 136 3.41 4.51 -8.03
N MET A 137 2.56 3.47 -8.00
CA MET A 137 3.01 2.08 -8.03
C MET A 137 2.13 1.22 -8.94
N GLY A 138 2.77 0.53 -9.88
CA GLY A 138 2.08 -0.38 -10.81
C GLY A 138 1.55 -1.64 -10.11
N LYS A 139 0.63 -2.34 -10.78
CA LYS A 139 -0.04 -3.56 -10.26
C LYS A 139 0.93 -4.63 -9.77
N GLN A 140 1.96 -4.93 -10.55
CA GLN A 140 2.94 -5.97 -10.22
C GLN A 140 3.78 -5.59 -9.00
N GLU A 141 4.30 -4.36 -8.95
CA GLU A 141 5.08 -3.85 -7.82
C GLU A 141 4.23 -3.74 -6.55
N PHE A 142 2.96 -3.34 -6.68
CA PHE A 142 2.01 -3.34 -5.57
C PHE A 142 1.79 -4.74 -5.02
N GLN A 143 1.58 -5.73 -5.88
CA GLN A 143 1.38 -7.11 -5.44
C GLN A 143 2.63 -7.65 -4.70
N GLN A 144 3.82 -7.41 -5.25
CA GLN A 144 5.07 -7.83 -4.60
C GLN A 144 5.30 -7.13 -3.26
N SER A 145 5.05 -5.81 -3.19
CA SER A 145 5.20 -5.05 -1.94
C SER A 145 4.17 -5.49 -0.89
N LYS A 146 2.92 -5.74 -1.29
CA LYS A 146 1.88 -6.29 -0.43
C LYS A 146 2.33 -7.61 0.18
N ASP A 147 2.76 -8.56 -0.65
CA ASP A 147 3.11 -9.90 -0.18
C ASP A 147 4.30 -9.86 0.78
N ARG A 148 5.36 -9.10 0.46
CA ARG A 148 6.50 -8.95 1.37
C ARG A 148 6.17 -8.25 2.67
N VAL A 149 5.32 -7.22 2.63
CA VAL A 149 4.90 -6.50 3.84
C VAL A 149 4.06 -7.42 4.73
N LEU A 150 3.11 -8.16 4.16
CA LEU A 150 2.29 -9.09 4.94
C LEU A 150 3.13 -10.22 5.53
N ASP A 151 4.07 -10.78 4.77
CA ASP A 151 4.99 -11.81 5.28
C ASP A 151 5.87 -11.27 6.43
N PHE A 152 6.41 -10.06 6.29
CA PHE A 152 7.22 -9.42 7.32
C PHE A 152 6.42 -9.17 8.59
N VAL A 153 5.22 -8.61 8.46
CA VAL A 153 4.35 -8.32 9.61
C VAL A 153 3.85 -9.61 10.27
N ALA A 154 3.57 -10.66 9.49
CA ALA A 154 3.20 -11.98 10.02
C ALA A 154 4.31 -12.56 10.91
N GLN A 155 5.56 -12.47 10.46
CA GLN A 155 6.73 -12.89 11.25
C GLN A 155 6.88 -12.08 12.55
N MET A 156 6.54 -10.79 12.55
CA MET A 156 6.59 -9.96 13.77
C MET A 156 5.59 -10.40 14.84
N ILE A 157 4.44 -10.95 14.45
CA ILE A 157 3.38 -11.42 15.35
C ILE A 157 3.42 -12.94 15.60
N ASP A 158 4.48 -13.62 15.15
CA ASP A 158 4.62 -15.09 15.22
C ASP A 158 3.40 -15.85 14.68
N THR A 159 2.79 -15.32 13.61
CA THR A 159 1.62 -15.90 12.94
C THR A 159 1.96 -16.17 11.47
N ASP A 160 1.33 -17.18 10.86
CA ASP A 160 1.50 -17.45 9.42
C ASP A 160 0.81 -16.35 8.58
N ALA A 161 1.48 -15.83 7.54
CA ALA A 161 0.93 -14.84 6.61
C ALA A 161 -0.36 -15.33 5.90
N LYS A 162 -0.50 -16.65 5.74
CA LYS A 162 -1.74 -17.26 5.24
C LYS A 162 -2.92 -17.03 6.18
N SER A 163 -2.70 -17.00 7.48
CA SER A 163 -3.73 -16.74 8.48
C SER A 163 -4.17 -15.29 8.43
N LEU A 164 -3.26 -14.32 8.27
CA LEU A 164 -3.59 -12.91 8.04
C LEU A 164 -4.36 -12.67 6.74
N THR A 165 -4.15 -13.52 5.74
CA THR A 165 -4.85 -13.43 4.45
C THR A 165 -6.29 -13.98 4.54
N GLN A 166 -6.56 -14.91 5.46
CA GLN A 166 -7.83 -15.64 5.55
C GLN A 166 -8.97 -14.95 6.33
N VAL A 167 -8.73 -13.84 7.04
CA VAL A 167 -9.69 -13.31 8.03
C VAL A 167 -10.99 -12.70 7.47
N ARG A 168 -11.23 -12.70 6.14
CA ARG A 168 -12.55 -12.28 5.60
C ARG A 168 -13.04 -13.12 4.41
N ALA A 169 -13.27 -14.41 4.66
CA ALA A 169 -14.07 -15.27 3.78
C ALA A 169 -15.32 -15.84 4.48
N ALA A 170 -15.84 -15.16 5.50
CA ALA A 170 -17.10 -15.47 6.18
C ALA A 170 -18.02 -14.25 6.21
#